data_AF-G4F2C8-F1
#
_entry.id   AF-G4F2C8-F1
#
_cell.length_a   1.000
_cell.length_b   1.000
_cell.length_c   1.000
_cell.angle_alpha   90.00
_cell.angle_beta   90.00
_cell.angle_gamma   90.00
#
_symmetry.space_group_name_H-M   'P 1'
#
loop_
_entity.id
_entity.type
_entity.pdbx_description
1 polymer ?
#
loop_
_entity_poly.entity_id
_entity_poly.type
_entity_poly.pdbx_seq_one_letter_code
_entity_poly.pdbx_strand_id
1 'polypeptide(L)'
;MIMPIRNKPGFQDYFGDDADSMLKFLWDFFPASMIIIRFEEPGNFVVEAVNPTQQAMLSSKKIYVGEHLSHIFPESLCDELIANCGHCVADGVPVRYEMAGGYIDGEYHQTDCQILLKPISTLQGVITHLLCIVNNPNTYSRSKVAHYSELEIERRVMERTDELTAVNQQLSYLATHDWLTEAFNRRHLLELATTEFKRVYRYGLSLGLLMLDIDHFKSINDEKGHAAGDQALQTVTRAIRATVRNCDLVGRYGGDEFIIVLPETDLHGARVIAERLRSTLQGAELFISIGLATLERNDQTIDDVINRADHLLLSAKRNGRNRIESASLTLIS
;
A
#
# COMPACT_ATOMS: atom_id res chain seq x y z
N MET A 1 -16.08 -29.91 35.00
CA MET A 1 -15.54 -29.30 36.24
C MET A 1 -14.58 -28.20 35.79
N ILE A 2 -15.06 -26.96 35.68
CA ILE A 2 -14.25 -25.83 35.21
C ILE A 2 -13.31 -25.46 36.36
N MET A 3 -12.01 -25.69 36.21
CA MET A 3 -11.03 -25.20 37.17
C MET A 3 -11.19 -23.68 37.31
N PRO A 4 -11.25 -23.12 38.53
CA PRO A 4 -11.21 -21.68 38.71
C PRO A 4 -9.99 -21.14 37.98
N ILE A 5 -10.15 -20.10 37.16
CA ILE A 5 -9.08 -19.52 36.31
C ILE A 5 -7.80 -19.23 37.12
N ARG A 6 -7.97 -18.88 38.40
CA ARG A 6 -6.89 -18.61 39.37
C ARG A 6 -5.96 -19.81 39.65
N ASN A 7 -6.38 -21.04 39.36
CA ASN A 7 -5.60 -22.26 39.59
C ASN A 7 -4.90 -22.77 38.32
N LYS A 8 -4.92 -22.02 37.21
CA LYS A 8 -4.08 -22.33 36.05
C LYS A 8 -2.61 -21.99 36.35
N PRO A 9 -1.66 -22.93 36.18
CA PRO A 9 -0.23 -22.66 36.36
C PRO A 9 0.21 -21.48 35.50
N GLY A 10 0.97 -20.53 36.07
CA GLY A 10 1.47 -19.34 35.38
C GLY A 10 0.45 -18.21 35.17
N PHE A 11 -0.81 -18.35 35.61
CA PHE A 11 -1.82 -17.31 35.39
C PHE A 11 -1.46 -15.98 36.09
N GLN A 12 -0.87 -16.04 37.27
CA GLN A 12 -0.43 -14.85 38.01
C GLN A 12 0.83 -14.20 37.38
N ASP A 13 1.66 -15.00 36.70
CA ASP A 13 2.89 -14.53 36.05
C ASP A 13 2.60 -13.70 34.78
N TYR A 14 1.42 -13.85 34.15
CA TYR A 14 1.02 -13.08 32.96
C TYR A 14 0.71 -11.61 33.24
N PHE A 15 0.31 -11.26 34.46
CA PHE A 15 -0.18 -9.91 34.77
C PHE A 15 0.87 -9.01 35.42
N GLY A 16 1.98 -9.57 35.92
CA GLY A 16 3.23 -8.90 36.31
C GLY A 16 3.14 -7.43 36.75
N ASP A 17 4.08 -6.61 36.27
CA ASP A 17 4.14 -5.15 36.52
C ASP A 17 3.15 -4.34 35.65
N ASP A 18 2.39 -4.99 34.75
CA ASP A 18 1.51 -4.35 33.75
C ASP A 18 0.01 -4.43 34.13
N ALA A 19 -0.30 -4.91 35.34
CA ALA A 19 -1.67 -5.09 35.81
C ALA A 19 -2.48 -3.79 35.79
N ASP A 20 -1.88 -2.67 36.16
CA ASP A 20 -2.54 -1.35 36.17
C ASP A 20 -2.84 -0.86 34.75
N SER A 21 -1.94 -1.11 33.80
CA SER A 21 -2.12 -0.81 32.38
C SER A 21 -3.27 -1.62 31.79
N MET A 22 -3.33 -2.93 32.11
CA MET A 22 -4.42 -3.80 31.68
C MET A 22 -5.76 -3.39 32.31
N LEU A 23 -5.79 -3.06 33.61
CA LEU A 23 -7.01 -2.59 34.26
C LEU A 23 -7.50 -1.29 33.65
N LYS A 24 -6.60 -0.36 33.34
CA LYS A 24 -6.91 0.86 32.61
C LYS A 24 -7.43 0.57 31.20
N PHE A 25 -6.82 -0.36 30.48
CA PHE A 25 -7.27 -0.78 29.15
C PHE A 25 -8.68 -1.39 29.21
N LEU A 26 -8.95 -2.30 30.15
CA LEU A 26 -10.29 -2.85 30.34
C LEU A 26 -11.28 -1.75 30.72
N TRP A 27 -10.92 -0.84 31.61
CA TRP A 27 -11.79 0.28 31.95
C TRP A 27 -12.12 1.15 30.73
N ASP A 28 -11.12 1.55 29.95
CA ASP A 28 -11.29 2.49 28.84
C ASP A 28 -12.00 1.87 27.61
N PHE A 29 -11.80 0.57 27.35
CA PHE A 29 -12.19 -0.08 26.10
C PHE A 29 -13.21 -1.22 26.27
N PHE A 30 -13.59 -1.62 27.48
CA PHE A 30 -14.54 -2.73 27.63
C PHE A 30 -15.92 -2.34 27.06
N PRO A 31 -16.51 -3.22 26.22
CA PRO A 31 -17.70 -2.88 25.46
C PRO A 31 -18.98 -2.98 26.29
N ALA A 32 -18.94 -3.28 27.59
CA ALA A 32 -20.13 -3.17 28.44
C ALA A 32 -20.09 -1.87 29.24
N SER A 33 -21.25 -1.41 29.68
CA SER A 33 -21.33 -0.29 30.61
C SER A 33 -20.83 -0.71 31.98
N MET A 34 -19.83 0.01 32.51
CA MET A 34 -19.23 -0.27 33.81
C MET A 34 -19.32 0.95 34.72
N ILE A 35 -19.67 0.70 35.99
CA ILE A 35 -19.84 1.71 37.03
C ILE A 35 -19.15 1.22 38.30
N ILE A 36 -18.32 2.07 38.91
CA ILE A 36 -17.86 1.88 40.30
C ILE A 36 -18.81 2.64 41.21
N ILE A 37 -19.34 1.94 42.19
CA ILE A 37 -20.29 2.46 43.16
C ILE A 37 -19.63 2.39 44.54
N ARG A 38 -19.48 3.51 45.23
CA ARG A 38 -19.02 3.56 46.61
C ARG A 38 -20.18 3.27 47.55
N PHE A 39 -19.91 2.40 48.52
CA PHE A 39 -20.82 2.12 49.62
C PHE A 39 -20.46 3.00 50.81
N GLU A 40 -21.41 3.82 51.27
CA GLU A 40 -21.21 4.71 52.43
C GLU A 40 -21.91 4.15 53.67
N GLU A 41 -23.22 3.91 53.58
CA GLU A 41 -24.06 3.37 54.66
C GLU A 41 -25.18 2.49 54.06
N PRO A 42 -25.87 1.65 54.84
CA PRO A 42 -26.97 0.82 54.33
C PRO A 42 -28.04 1.65 53.60
N GLY A 43 -28.30 1.30 52.33
CA GLY A 43 -29.23 2.04 51.45
C GLY A 43 -28.62 3.27 50.78
N ASN A 44 -27.37 3.61 51.10
CA ASN A 44 -26.69 4.79 50.60
C ASN A 44 -25.50 4.44 49.69
N PHE A 45 -25.67 4.68 48.39
CA PHE A 45 -24.73 4.31 47.34
C PHE A 45 -24.45 5.49 46.42
N VAL A 46 -23.17 5.76 46.15
CA VAL A 46 -22.71 6.90 45.35
C VAL A 46 -21.96 6.40 44.11
N VAL A 47 -22.21 6.98 42.94
CA VAL A 47 -21.43 6.65 41.75
C VAL A 47 -20.06 7.30 41.83
N GLU A 48 -18.99 6.50 41.88
CA GLU A 48 -17.62 6.98 41.99
C GLU A 48 -16.94 7.11 40.62
N ALA A 49 -17.21 6.18 39.70
CA ALA A 49 -16.65 6.23 38.36
C ALA A 49 -17.56 5.54 37.34
N VAL A 50 -17.52 6.00 36.10
CA VAL A 50 -18.19 5.36 34.94
C VAL A 50 -17.19 5.21 33.81
N ASN A 51 -17.27 4.11 33.07
CA ASN A 51 -16.39 3.91 31.92
C ASN A 51 -16.84 4.74 30.68
N PRO A 52 -15.98 4.96 29.67
CA PRO A 52 -16.32 5.74 28.49
C PRO A 52 -17.55 5.21 27.75
N THR A 53 -17.76 3.90 27.76
CA THR A 53 -18.93 3.25 27.16
C THR A 53 -20.23 3.68 27.84
N GLN A 54 -20.28 3.64 29.18
CA GLN A 54 -21.43 4.14 29.94
C GLN A 54 -21.60 5.65 29.78
N GLN A 55 -20.51 6.42 29.78
CA GLN A 55 -20.55 7.87 29.59
C GLN A 55 -21.16 8.26 28.23
N ALA A 56 -20.88 7.48 27.17
CA ALA A 56 -21.40 7.73 25.83
C ALA A 56 -22.89 7.39 25.67
N MET A 57 -23.44 6.47 26.47
CA MET A 57 -24.88 6.13 26.46
C MET A 57 -25.75 7.19 27.14
N LEU A 58 -25.13 8.10 27.89
CA LEU A 58 -25.82 9.12 28.67
C LEU A 58 -25.72 10.44 27.90
N SER A 59 -26.82 10.89 27.28
CA SER A 59 -26.87 12.11 26.46
C SER A 59 -26.50 13.37 27.26
N SER A 60 -25.22 13.73 27.20
CA SER A 60 -24.63 15.08 27.26
C SER A 60 -25.03 16.13 28.31
N LYS A 61 -25.80 15.87 29.39
CA LYS A 61 -26.06 16.94 30.40
C LYS A 61 -25.99 16.64 31.91
N LYS A 62 -25.84 15.39 32.36
CA LYS A 62 -25.56 15.11 33.78
C LYS A 62 -24.40 14.11 33.93
N ILE A 63 -23.33 14.57 34.55
CA ILE A 63 -22.25 13.70 35.03
C ILE A 63 -22.74 13.18 36.39
N TYR A 64 -22.98 11.88 36.49
CA TYR A 64 -23.50 11.26 37.73
C TYR A 64 -22.43 10.91 38.75
N VAL A 65 -21.15 11.15 38.44
CA VAL A 65 -20.05 10.92 39.38
C VAL A 65 -20.22 11.84 40.59
N GLY A 66 -20.32 11.26 41.78
CA GLY A 66 -20.60 11.94 43.04
C GLY A 66 -22.07 11.99 43.43
N GLU A 67 -23.00 11.55 42.57
CA GLU A 67 -24.44 11.53 42.86
C GLU A 67 -24.88 10.21 43.50
N HIS A 68 -25.92 10.30 44.35
CA HIS A 68 -26.56 9.13 44.94
C HIS A 68 -27.40 8.38 43.90
N LEU A 69 -27.36 7.04 43.94
CA LEU A 69 -28.16 6.20 43.04
C LEU A 69 -29.66 6.58 43.08
N SER A 70 -30.17 6.95 44.26
CA SER A 70 -31.54 7.42 44.51
C SER A 70 -31.96 8.63 43.66
N HIS A 71 -31.01 9.42 43.17
CA HIS A 71 -31.28 10.64 42.39
C HIS A 71 -31.01 10.49 40.89
N ILE A 72 -30.48 9.34 40.47
CA ILE A 72 -30.01 9.10 39.09
C ILE A 72 -31.09 8.44 38.24
N PHE A 73 -31.87 7.53 38.82
CA PHE A 73 -32.87 6.72 38.12
C PHE A 73 -34.29 6.93 38.67
N PRO A 74 -35.36 6.64 37.91
CA PRO A 74 -36.73 6.62 38.43
C PRO A 74 -36.88 5.66 39.62
N GLU A 75 -37.77 6.00 40.56
CA GLU A 75 -37.94 5.29 41.84
C GLU A 75 -38.02 3.75 41.69
N SER A 76 -38.85 3.24 40.77
CA SER A 76 -39.05 1.78 40.62
C SER A 76 -37.80 1.01 40.18
N LEU A 77 -36.93 1.60 39.36
CA LEU A 77 -35.66 0.99 38.94
C LEU A 77 -34.58 1.17 39.99
N CYS A 78 -34.62 2.31 40.67
CA CYS A 78 -33.65 2.65 41.68
C CYS A 78 -33.77 1.75 42.91
N ASP A 79 -34.99 1.47 43.35
CA ASP A 79 -35.26 0.62 44.51
C ASP A 79 -34.74 -0.81 44.31
N GLU A 80 -34.95 -1.38 43.11
CA GLU A 80 -34.45 -2.72 42.78
C GLU A 80 -32.91 -2.75 42.72
N LEU A 81 -32.28 -1.73 42.13
CA LEU A 81 -30.82 -1.63 42.09
C LEU A 81 -30.22 -1.46 43.49
N ILE A 82 -30.76 -0.56 44.31
CA ILE A 82 -30.30 -0.31 45.68
C ILE A 82 -30.47 -1.55 46.56
N ALA A 83 -31.60 -2.25 46.45
CA ALA A 83 -31.84 -3.49 47.17
C ALA A 83 -30.80 -4.57 46.82
N ASN A 84 -30.54 -4.76 45.52
CA ASN A 84 -29.54 -5.73 45.06
C ASN A 84 -28.10 -5.31 45.43
N CYS A 85 -27.78 -4.01 45.44
CA CYS A 85 -26.53 -3.50 45.99
C CYS A 85 -26.41 -3.82 47.49
N GLY A 86 -27.49 -3.63 48.26
CA GLY A 86 -27.57 -3.98 49.68
C GLY A 86 -27.30 -5.46 49.92
N HIS A 87 -27.95 -6.36 49.17
CA HIS A 87 -27.70 -7.81 49.24
C HIS A 87 -26.25 -8.16 48.89
N CYS A 88 -25.70 -7.53 47.84
CA CYS A 88 -24.32 -7.76 47.40
C CYS A 88 -23.29 -7.37 48.48
N VAL A 89 -23.53 -6.27 49.19
CA VAL A 89 -22.68 -5.83 50.31
C VAL A 89 -22.87 -6.71 51.55
N ALA A 90 -24.11 -7.02 51.92
CA ALA A 90 -24.43 -7.78 53.12
C ALA A 90 -23.88 -9.22 53.06
N ASP A 91 -24.06 -9.87 51.92
CA ASP A 91 -23.64 -11.27 51.73
C ASP A 91 -22.19 -11.38 51.23
N GLY A 92 -21.61 -10.28 50.75
CA GLY A 92 -20.25 -10.23 50.21
C GLY A 92 -20.03 -11.07 48.95
N VAL A 93 -21.10 -11.48 48.27
CA VAL A 93 -21.06 -12.30 47.06
C VAL A 93 -21.54 -11.52 45.83
N PRO A 94 -21.07 -11.88 44.62
CA PRO A 94 -21.59 -11.26 43.41
C PRO A 94 -23.08 -11.54 43.22
N VAL A 95 -23.84 -10.54 42.80
CA VAL A 95 -25.27 -10.64 42.50
C VAL A 95 -25.47 -10.44 41.00
N ARG A 96 -26.21 -11.35 40.35
CA ARG A 96 -26.61 -11.22 38.94
C ARG A 96 -28.12 -11.31 38.83
N TYR A 97 -28.73 -10.36 38.14
CA TYR A 97 -30.17 -10.32 37.92
C TYR A 97 -30.50 -9.64 36.59
N GLU A 98 -31.75 -9.80 36.17
CA GLU A 98 -32.31 -9.13 35.00
C GLU A 98 -33.24 -8.03 35.48
N MET A 99 -33.10 -6.84 34.92
CA MET A 99 -33.90 -5.68 35.27
C MET A 99 -34.69 -5.24 34.04
N ALA A 100 -36.00 -5.12 34.20
CA ALA A 100 -36.91 -4.72 33.14
C ALA A 100 -36.87 -3.19 32.97
N GLY A 101 -36.41 -2.73 31.81
CA GLY A 101 -36.32 -1.31 31.49
C GLY A 101 -34.91 -0.74 31.62
N GLY A 102 -34.58 0.19 30.72
CA GLY A 102 -33.30 0.89 30.71
C GLY A 102 -33.42 2.22 29.98
N TYR A 103 -32.50 3.15 30.26
CA TYR A 103 -32.43 4.43 29.56
C TYR A 103 -31.40 4.35 28.44
N ILE A 104 -31.82 4.71 27.23
CA ILE A 104 -30.94 4.89 26.07
C ILE A 104 -31.18 6.30 25.57
N ASP A 105 -30.11 7.07 25.44
CA ASP A 105 -30.17 8.46 24.98
C ASP A 105 -31.12 9.38 25.78
N GLY A 106 -31.43 9.04 27.04
CA GLY A 106 -32.32 9.81 27.92
C GLY A 106 -33.81 9.45 27.78
N GLU A 107 -34.16 8.49 26.92
CA GLU A 107 -35.51 7.92 26.79
C GLU A 107 -35.59 6.55 27.47
N TYR A 108 -36.72 6.26 28.13
CA TYR A 108 -36.97 4.97 28.76
C TYR A 108 -37.37 3.94 27.70
N HIS A 109 -36.60 2.87 27.59
CA HIS A 109 -36.90 1.73 26.74
C HIS A 109 -37.19 0.50 27.60
N GLN A 110 -38.25 -0.24 27.24
CA GLN A 110 -38.57 -1.54 27.83
C GLN A 110 -37.65 -2.61 27.24
N THR A 111 -36.35 -2.50 27.52
CA THR A 111 -35.36 -3.51 27.19
C THR A 111 -34.87 -4.18 28.45
N ASP A 112 -34.94 -5.50 28.50
CA ASP A 112 -34.38 -6.27 29.61
C ASP A 112 -32.85 -6.13 29.58
N CYS A 113 -32.28 -5.66 30.68
CA CYS A 113 -30.83 -5.56 30.84
C CYS A 113 -30.34 -6.57 31.87
N GLN A 114 -29.15 -7.12 31.64
CA GLN A 114 -28.50 -8.01 32.59
C GLN A 114 -27.50 -7.20 33.41
N ILE A 115 -27.67 -7.23 34.73
CA ILE A 115 -26.82 -6.53 35.68
C ILE A 115 -25.98 -7.54 36.46
N LEU A 116 -24.68 -7.26 36.56
CA LEU A 116 -23.75 -7.95 37.45
C LEU A 116 -23.19 -6.96 38.46
N LEU A 117 -23.39 -7.24 39.74
CA LEU A 117 -22.77 -6.53 40.86
C LEU A 117 -21.68 -7.42 41.45
N LYS A 118 -20.47 -6.88 41.60
CA LYS A 118 -19.34 -7.56 42.22
C LYS A 118 -18.79 -6.69 43.35
N PRO A 119 -18.72 -7.20 44.61
CA PRO A 119 -18.15 -6.42 45.69
C PRO A 119 -16.63 -6.32 45.55
N ILE A 120 -16.12 -5.14 45.86
CA ILE A 120 -14.72 -4.80 45.90
C ILE A 120 -14.35 -4.54 47.37
N SER A 121 -13.48 -5.41 47.87
CA SER A 121 -12.98 -5.34 49.25
C SER A 121 -11.59 -4.76 49.30
N THR A 122 -11.29 -4.06 50.39
CA THR A 122 -9.93 -3.67 50.77
C THR A 122 -9.09 -4.90 51.12
N LEU A 123 -7.77 -4.71 51.29
CA LEU A 123 -6.88 -5.77 51.76
C LEU A 123 -7.27 -6.31 53.13
N GLN A 124 -7.97 -5.52 53.97
CA GLN A 124 -8.51 -5.97 55.25
C GLN A 124 -9.85 -6.73 55.13
N GLY A 125 -10.36 -6.96 53.91
CA GLY A 125 -11.60 -7.69 53.65
C GLY A 125 -12.88 -6.86 53.77
N VAL A 126 -12.78 -5.57 54.07
CA VAL A 126 -13.94 -4.66 54.18
C VAL A 126 -14.41 -4.26 52.79
N ILE A 127 -15.69 -4.47 52.48
CA ILE A 127 -16.31 -4.03 51.22
C ILE A 127 -16.48 -2.51 51.26
N THR A 128 -15.92 -1.84 50.27
CA THR A 128 -15.99 -0.37 50.15
C THR A 128 -16.66 0.08 48.86
N HIS A 129 -16.58 -0.74 47.82
CA HIS A 129 -17.13 -0.43 46.51
C HIS A 129 -17.81 -1.66 45.89
N LEU A 130 -18.63 -1.40 44.88
CA LEU A 130 -19.19 -2.40 43.99
C LEU A 130 -18.78 -2.06 42.55
N LEU A 131 -18.38 -3.07 41.77
CA LEU A 131 -18.35 -2.97 40.32
C LEU A 131 -19.71 -3.42 39.79
N CYS A 132 -20.40 -2.51 39.10
CA CYS A 132 -21.62 -2.79 38.37
C CYS A 132 -21.31 -2.87 36.87
N ILE A 133 -21.67 -3.99 36.24
CA ILE A 133 -21.60 -4.17 34.79
C ILE A 133 -23.02 -4.33 34.28
N VAL A 134 -23.41 -3.45 33.36
CA VAL A 134 -24.71 -3.46 32.69
C VAL A 134 -24.51 -3.91 31.25
N ASN A 135 -25.11 -5.04 30.90
CA ASN A 135 -25.14 -5.56 29.55
C ASN A 135 -26.54 -5.43 28.98
N ASN A 136 -26.70 -4.65 27.91
CA ASN A 136 -27.95 -4.55 27.18
C ASN A 136 -27.77 -5.26 25.82
N PRO A 137 -28.36 -6.45 25.63
CA PRO A 137 -28.16 -7.26 24.43
C PRO A 137 -28.69 -6.60 23.14
N ASN A 138 -29.51 -5.54 23.26
CA ASN A 138 -30.13 -4.86 22.12
C ASN A 138 -29.48 -3.52 21.71
N THR A 139 -28.51 -2.99 22.47
CA THR A 139 -27.94 -1.64 22.20
C THR A 139 -26.56 -1.64 21.52
N TYR A 140 -25.90 -2.80 21.39
CA TYR A 140 -24.48 -2.82 21.03
C TYR A 140 -24.13 -2.98 19.53
N SER A 141 -25.10 -3.13 18.63
CA SER A 141 -24.79 -3.78 17.35
C SER A 141 -24.69 -2.90 16.09
N ARG A 142 -24.72 -1.56 16.14
CA ARG A 142 -24.70 -0.79 14.86
C ARG A 142 -23.74 0.39 14.68
N SER A 143 -23.49 1.25 15.66
CA SER A 143 -22.84 2.54 15.33
C SER A 143 -21.31 2.59 15.53
N LYS A 144 -20.75 2.03 16.61
CA LYS A 144 -19.30 2.18 16.90
C LYS A 144 -18.40 1.05 16.40
N VAL A 145 -18.86 -0.19 16.38
CA VAL A 145 -18.09 -1.31 15.77
C VAL A 145 -17.96 -1.12 14.26
N ALA A 146 -19.03 -0.62 13.61
CA ALA A 146 -19.00 -0.30 12.19
C ALA A 146 -17.89 0.72 11.86
N HIS A 147 -17.80 1.83 12.61
CA HIS A 147 -16.83 2.90 12.31
C HIS A 147 -15.36 2.48 12.49
N TYR A 148 -15.00 1.77 13.58
CA TYR A 148 -13.64 1.26 13.75
C TYR A 148 -13.31 0.13 12.76
N SER A 149 -14.29 -0.70 12.38
CA SER A 149 -14.10 -1.71 11.35
C SER A 149 -13.93 -1.10 9.96
N GLU A 150 -14.66 -0.02 9.66
CA GLU A 150 -14.64 0.66 8.36
C GLU A 150 -13.29 1.35 8.14
N LEU A 151 -12.76 2.08 9.13
CA LEU A 151 -11.43 2.69 9.05
C LEU A 151 -10.31 1.64 8.91
N GLU A 152 -10.39 0.51 9.61
CA GLU A 152 -9.39 -0.56 9.49
C GLU A 152 -9.52 -1.32 8.16
N ILE A 153 -10.74 -1.51 7.64
CA ILE A 153 -10.97 -2.07 6.31
C ILE A 153 -10.44 -1.12 5.25
N GLU A 154 -10.74 0.18 5.33
CA GLU A 154 -10.23 1.20 4.42
C GLU A 154 -8.70 1.23 4.43
N ARG A 155 -8.08 1.21 5.61
CA ARG A 155 -6.62 1.13 5.76
C ARG A 155 -6.05 -0.10 5.07
N ARG A 156 -6.62 -1.30 5.32
CA ARG A 156 -6.18 -2.53 4.66
C ARG A 156 -6.41 -2.51 3.16
N VAL A 157 -7.53 -1.97 2.70
CA VAL A 157 -7.82 -1.83 1.26
C VAL A 157 -6.80 -0.90 0.62
N MET A 158 -6.45 0.22 1.25
CA MET A 158 -5.43 1.15 0.77
C MET A 158 -4.06 0.46 0.72
N GLU A 159 -3.62 -0.19 1.79
CA GLU A 159 -2.36 -0.93 1.84
C GLU A 159 -2.27 -1.99 0.73
N ARG A 160 -3.34 -2.78 0.56
CA ARG A 160 -3.40 -3.80 -0.49
C ARG A 160 -3.42 -3.20 -1.88
N THR A 161 -4.06 -2.04 -2.05
CA THR A 161 -4.10 -1.33 -3.33
C THR A 161 -2.72 -0.78 -3.69
N ASP A 162 -1.99 -0.23 -2.71
CA ASP A 162 -0.64 0.26 -2.89
C ASP A 162 0.34 -0.89 -3.21
N GLU A 163 0.27 -2.00 -2.47
CA GLU A 163 1.02 -3.22 -2.74
C GLU A 163 0.75 -3.75 -4.17
N LEU A 164 -0.53 -3.86 -4.54
CA LEU A 164 -0.91 -4.32 -5.88
C LEU A 164 -0.44 -3.37 -6.97
N THR A 165 -0.49 -2.07 -6.73
CA THR A 165 -0.04 -1.05 -7.68
C THR A 165 1.47 -1.13 -7.88
N ALA A 166 2.25 -1.23 -6.80
CA ALA A 166 3.70 -1.38 -6.86
C ALA A 166 4.12 -2.67 -7.60
N VAL A 167 3.47 -3.80 -7.28
CA VAL A 167 3.73 -5.07 -7.96
C VAL A 167 3.35 -4.99 -9.44
N ASN A 168 2.20 -4.39 -9.78
CA ASN A 168 1.80 -4.21 -11.18
C ASN A 168 2.76 -3.30 -11.95
N GLN A 169 3.28 -2.24 -11.34
CA GLN A 169 4.30 -1.38 -11.95
C GLN A 169 5.59 -2.17 -12.22
N GLN A 170 6.05 -2.97 -11.26
CA GLN A 170 7.23 -3.80 -11.43
C GLN A 170 7.03 -4.87 -12.52
N LEU A 171 5.87 -5.54 -12.54
CA LEU A 171 5.52 -6.49 -13.59
C LEU A 171 5.46 -5.82 -14.97
N SER A 172 4.87 -4.63 -15.04
CA SER A 172 4.82 -3.84 -16.27
C SER A 172 6.23 -3.48 -16.75
N TYR A 173 7.10 -3.03 -15.86
CA TYR A 173 8.49 -2.70 -16.18
C TYR A 173 9.25 -3.91 -16.73
N LEU A 174 9.19 -5.05 -16.05
CA LEU A 174 9.83 -6.30 -16.50
C LEU A 174 9.26 -6.81 -17.83
N ALA A 175 7.97 -6.59 -18.08
CA ALA A 175 7.31 -6.99 -19.33
C ALA A 175 7.66 -6.07 -20.52
N THR A 176 8.20 -4.89 -20.26
CA THR A 176 8.45 -3.83 -21.27
C THR A 176 9.92 -3.49 -21.46
N HIS A 177 10.80 -3.85 -20.52
CA HIS A 177 12.23 -3.53 -20.55
C HIS A 177 13.09 -4.80 -20.60
N ASP A 178 14.29 -4.66 -21.18
CA ASP A 178 15.34 -5.67 -21.11
C ASP A 178 15.98 -5.65 -19.71
N TRP A 179 16.08 -6.80 -19.06
CA TRP A 179 16.51 -6.90 -17.66
C TRP A 179 17.96 -6.46 -17.42
N LEU A 180 18.82 -6.54 -18.44
CA LEU A 180 20.25 -6.23 -18.32
C LEU A 180 20.57 -4.78 -18.66
N THR A 181 19.98 -4.29 -19.76
CA THR A 181 20.27 -2.96 -20.29
C THR A 181 19.28 -1.90 -19.82
N GLU A 182 18.12 -2.32 -19.32
CA GLU A 182 16.98 -1.45 -19.00
C GLU A 182 16.46 -0.64 -20.19
N ALA A 183 16.91 -0.90 -21.42
CA ALA A 183 16.27 -0.37 -22.62
C ALA A 183 14.90 -1.05 -22.81
N PHE A 184 14.02 -0.49 -23.66
CA PHE A 184 12.82 -1.23 -24.02
C PHE A 184 13.19 -2.58 -24.62
N ASN A 185 12.45 -3.63 -24.26
CA ASN A 185 12.61 -4.91 -24.93
C ASN A 185 12.05 -4.81 -26.36
N ARG A 186 12.45 -5.75 -27.22
CA ARG A 186 12.05 -5.79 -28.62
C ARG A 186 10.54 -5.60 -28.83
N ARG A 187 9.71 -6.33 -28.06
CA ARG A 187 8.25 -6.30 -28.22
C ARG A 187 7.70 -4.90 -27.95
N HIS A 188 8.05 -4.32 -26.80
CA HIS A 188 7.52 -3.02 -26.41
C HIS A 188 8.05 -1.89 -27.30
N LEU A 189 9.32 -1.95 -27.70
CA LEU A 189 9.90 -1.02 -28.65
C LEU A 189 9.11 -0.98 -29.97
N LEU A 190 8.77 -2.15 -30.53
CA LEU A 190 8.03 -2.23 -31.79
C LEU A 190 6.59 -1.70 -31.66
N GLU A 191 5.92 -1.95 -30.52
CA GLU A 191 4.59 -1.39 -30.22
C GLU A 191 4.63 0.14 -30.21
N LEU A 192 5.61 0.73 -29.51
CA LEU A 192 5.80 2.18 -29.44
C LEU A 192 6.21 2.76 -30.79
N ALA A 193 7.15 2.14 -31.50
CA ALA A 193 7.63 2.60 -32.80
C ALA A 193 6.52 2.54 -33.87
N THR A 194 5.64 1.53 -33.82
CA THR A 194 4.45 1.44 -34.69
C THR A 194 3.48 2.59 -34.41
N THR A 195 3.27 2.91 -33.14
CA THR A 195 2.41 4.03 -32.72
C THR A 195 2.98 5.35 -33.22
N GLU A 196 4.29 5.52 -33.07
CA GLU A 196 5.02 6.70 -33.47
C GLU A 196 5.02 6.89 -34.99
N PHE A 197 5.29 5.83 -35.75
CA PHE A 197 5.19 5.80 -37.21
C PHE A 197 3.83 6.32 -37.68
N LYS A 198 2.73 5.82 -37.11
CA LYS A 198 1.38 6.26 -37.46
C LYS A 198 1.14 7.73 -37.15
N ARG A 199 1.76 8.26 -36.09
CA ARG A 199 1.68 9.68 -35.73
C ARG A 199 2.42 10.53 -36.75
N VAL A 200 3.71 10.27 -36.97
CA VAL A 200 4.54 11.09 -37.86
C VAL A 200 4.06 11.03 -39.31
N TYR A 201 3.63 9.85 -39.77
CA TYR A 201 3.12 9.66 -41.14
C TYR A 201 1.85 10.48 -41.37
N ARG A 202 0.92 10.48 -40.41
CA ARG A 202 -0.34 11.24 -40.49
C ARG A 202 -0.11 12.75 -40.56
N TYR A 203 0.88 13.24 -39.83
CA TYR A 203 1.16 14.67 -39.75
C TYR A 203 2.26 15.14 -40.71
N GLY A 204 2.81 14.25 -41.54
CA GLY A 204 3.89 14.58 -42.47
C GLY A 204 5.19 15.01 -41.77
N LEU A 205 5.45 14.48 -40.58
CA LEU A 205 6.64 14.78 -39.78
C LEU A 205 7.79 13.82 -40.14
N SER A 206 9.03 14.25 -39.91
CA SER A 206 10.20 13.41 -40.09
C SER A 206 10.32 12.34 -39.00
N LEU A 207 10.95 11.22 -39.33
CA LEU A 207 11.34 10.20 -38.36
C LEU A 207 12.67 9.58 -38.81
N GLY A 208 13.65 9.62 -37.92
CA GLY A 208 14.91 8.94 -38.07
C GLY A 208 14.90 7.61 -37.32
N LEU A 209 15.62 6.62 -37.84
CA LEU A 209 15.80 5.34 -37.19
C LEU A 209 17.26 4.92 -37.30
N LEU A 210 17.85 4.60 -36.15
CA LEU A 210 19.20 4.04 -36.05
C LEU A 210 19.09 2.56 -35.66
N MET A 211 19.62 1.69 -36.50
CA MET A 211 19.91 0.29 -36.15
C MET A 211 21.39 0.18 -35.85
N LEU A 212 21.75 -0.31 -34.67
CA LEU A 212 23.11 -0.34 -34.16
C LEU A 212 23.49 -1.75 -33.74
N ASP A 213 24.75 -2.12 -33.95
CA ASP A 213 25.35 -3.37 -33.49
C ASP A 213 26.75 -3.12 -32.91
N ILE A 214 27.10 -3.87 -31.87
CA ILE A 214 28.42 -3.77 -31.23
C ILE A 214 29.42 -4.59 -32.04
N ASP A 215 30.39 -3.91 -32.64
CA ASP A 215 31.38 -4.56 -33.47
C ASP A 215 32.21 -5.56 -32.65
N HIS A 216 32.32 -6.78 -33.16
CA HIS A 216 33.09 -7.87 -32.53
C HIS A 216 32.58 -8.27 -31.13
N PHE A 217 31.30 -8.06 -30.81
CA PHE A 217 30.73 -8.43 -29.51
C PHE A 217 30.98 -9.89 -29.12
N LYS A 218 30.87 -10.82 -30.08
CA LYS A 218 31.18 -12.23 -29.84
C LYS A 218 32.64 -12.42 -29.37
N SER A 219 33.60 -11.72 -29.99
CA SER A 219 35.01 -11.77 -29.55
C SER A 219 35.19 -11.22 -28.14
N ILE A 220 34.47 -10.16 -27.77
CA ILE A 220 34.48 -9.63 -26.39
C ILE A 220 34.03 -10.72 -25.40
N ASN A 221 32.93 -11.42 -25.71
CA ASN A 221 32.46 -12.54 -24.87
C ASN A 221 33.45 -13.71 -24.83
N ASP A 222 33.97 -14.11 -25.98
CA ASP A 222 34.83 -15.29 -26.11
C ASP A 222 36.19 -15.06 -25.43
N GLU A 223 36.76 -13.85 -25.50
CA GLU A 223 38.08 -13.53 -24.95
C GLU A 223 38.04 -13.05 -23.49
N LYS A 224 37.01 -12.29 -23.10
CA LYS A 224 36.92 -11.62 -21.79
C LYS A 224 35.79 -12.15 -20.91
N GLY A 225 34.99 -13.10 -21.43
CA GLY A 225 33.86 -13.70 -20.73
C GLY A 225 32.57 -12.88 -20.83
N HIS A 226 31.45 -13.54 -20.55
CA HIS A 226 30.11 -12.94 -20.65
C HIS A 226 29.89 -11.69 -19.80
N ALA A 227 30.52 -11.61 -18.61
CA ALA A 227 30.44 -10.42 -17.77
C ALA A 227 30.99 -9.16 -18.46
N ALA A 228 32.01 -9.30 -19.31
CA ALA A 228 32.55 -8.19 -20.10
C ALA A 228 31.58 -7.79 -21.23
N GLY A 229 30.90 -8.76 -21.86
CA GLY A 229 29.83 -8.48 -22.81
C GLY A 229 28.65 -7.75 -22.17
N ASP A 230 28.24 -8.16 -20.98
CA ASP A 230 27.18 -7.50 -20.22
C ASP A 230 27.56 -6.04 -19.91
N GLN A 231 28.80 -5.79 -19.50
CA GLN A 231 29.33 -4.43 -19.30
C GLN A 231 29.37 -3.61 -20.59
N ALA A 232 29.69 -4.22 -21.73
CA ALA A 232 29.67 -3.55 -23.02
C ALA A 232 28.24 -3.11 -23.39
N LEU A 233 27.26 -3.99 -23.24
CA LEU A 233 25.83 -3.68 -23.47
C LEU A 233 25.32 -2.54 -22.58
N GLN A 234 25.68 -2.58 -21.29
CA GLN A 234 25.33 -1.52 -20.34
C GLN A 234 26.02 -0.19 -20.67
N THR A 235 27.26 -0.23 -21.16
CA THR A 235 28.00 0.97 -21.57
C THR A 235 27.40 1.61 -22.81
N VAL A 236 27.03 0.80 -23.80
CA VAL A 236 26.29 1.26 -24.99
C VAL A 236 24.97 1.89 -24.58
N THR A 237 24.19 1.24 -23.72
CA THR A 237 22.88 1.77 -23.31
C THR A 237 23.00 3.10 -22.54
N ARG A 238 24.00 3.23 -21.66
CA ARG A 238 24.31 4.50 -20.98
C ARG A 238 24.69 5.60 -21.97
N ALA A 239 25.54 5.29 -22.96
CA ALA A 239 25.93 6.24 -23.99
C ALA A 239 24.74 6.69 -24.84
N ILE A 240 23.84 5.77 -25.19
CA ILE A 240 22.59 6.08 -25.90
C ILE A 240 21.74 7.04 -25.05
N ARG A 241 21.40 6.66 -23.80
CA ARG A 241 20.58 7.46 -22.89
C ARG A 241 21.12 8.88 -22.66
N ALA A 242 22.45 9.05 -22.62
CA ALA A 242 23.09 10.36 -22.47
C ALA A 242 23.06 11.22 -23.75
N THR A 243 22.77 10.61 -24.89
CA THR A 243 22.79 11.27 -26.21
C THR A 243 21.39 11.61 -26.71
N VAL A 244 20.42 10.74 -26.47
CA VAL A 244 19.04 10.88 -26.95
C VAL A 244 18.17 11.76 -26.05
N ARG A 245 17.03 12.22 -26.56
CA ARG A 245 16.01 12.98 -25.83
C ARG A 245 15.04 12.04 -25.13
N ASN A 246 14.27 12.56 -24.16
CA ASN A 246 13.24 11.78 -23.46
C ASN A 246 12.11 11.28 -24.39
N CYS A 247 11.88 11.92 -25.52
CA CYS A 247 10.88 11.51 -26.51
C CYS A 247 11.39 10.40 -27.46
N ASP A 248 12.70 10.15 -27.48
CA ASP A 248 13.29 9.16 -28.38
C ASP A 248 13.10 7.77 -27.78
N LEU A 249 12.81 6.79 -28.65
CA LEU A 249 12.56 5.42 -28.21
C LEU A 249 13.85 4.62 -28.34
N VAL A 250 14.26 3.97 -27.25
CA VAL A 250 15.49 3.16 -27.22
C VAL A 250 15.13 1.75 -26.79
N GLY A 251 15.47 0.77 -27.63
CA GLY A 251 15.25 -0.63 -27.26
C GLY A 251 16.34 -1.56 -27.77
N ARG A 252 16.53 -2.65 -27.01
CA ARG A 252 17.41 -3.76 -27.40
C ARG A 252 16.63 -4.69 -28.30
N TYR A 253 17.06 -4.78 -29.56
CA TYR A 253 16.36 -5.54 -30.59
C TYR A 253 16.65 -7.04 -30.49
N GLY A 254 17.90 -7.41 -30.19
CA GLY A 254 18.29 -8.78 -29.92
C GLY A 254 19.81 -8.91 -29.80
N GLY A 255 20.32 -9.79 -28.94
CA GLY A 255 21.77 -9.96 -28.78
C GLY A 255 22.48 -8.64 -28.44
N ASP A 256 23.32 -8.16 -29.34
CA ASP A 256 24.09 -6.92 -29.32
C ASP A 256 23.50 -5.79 -30.18
N GLU A 257 22.29 -5.98 -30.69
CA GLU A 257 21.60 -5.03 -31.56
C GLU A 257 20.64 -4.11 -30.79
N PHE A 258 20.68 -2.82 -31.13
CA PHE A 258 19.82 -1.77 -30.58
C PHE A 258 19.11 -1.01 -31.70
N ILE A 259 17.87 -0.61 -31.43
CA ILE A 259 17.13 0.33 -32.27
C ILE A 259 16.90 1.62 -31.48
N ILE A 260 17.12 2.75 -32.14
CA ILE A 260 16.77 4.08 -31.65
C ILE A 260 15.82 4.71 -32.67
N VAL A 261 14.62 5.05 -32.23
CA VAL A 261 13.64 5.81 -33.03
C VAL A 261 13.68 7.26 -32.59
N LEU A 262 13.84 8.16 -33.58
CA LEU A 262 14.02 9.59 -33.39
C LEU A 262 12.83 10.33 -34.03
N PRO A 263 11.73 10.55 -33.28
CA PRO A 263 10.63 11.38 -33.73
C PRO A 263 11.09 12.75 -34.20
N GLU A 264 10.42 13.28 -35.22
CA GLU A 264 10.60 14.66 -35.69
C GLU A 264 12.07 15.02 -35.96
N THR A 265 12.82 14.03 -36.44
CA THR A 265 14.26 14.14 -36.72
C THR A 265 14.52 13.71 -38.14
N ASP A 266 15.16 14.57 -38.91
CA ASP A 266 15.53 14.31 -40.31
C ASP A 266 16.88 13.56 -40.40
N LEU A 267 17.31 13.27 -41.63
CA LEU A 267 18.56 12.57 -41.90
C LEU A 267 19.77 13.27 -41.28
N HIS A 268 19.81 14.61 -41.32
CA HIS A 268 20.94 15.37 -40.80
C HIS A 268 21.00 15.30 -39.28
N GLY A 269 19.88 15.56 -38.60
CA GLY A 269 19.79 15.47 -37.14
C GLY A 269 20.07 14.06 -36.62
N ALA A 270 19.52 13.04 -37.28
CA ALA A 270 19.78 11.65 -36.94
C ALA A 270 21.27 11.29 -37.09
N ARG A 271 21.94 11.81 -38.13
CA ARG A 271 23.36 11.58 -38.36
C ARG A 271 24.22 12.24 -37.29
N VAL A 272 23.87 13.43 -36.82
CA VAL A 272 24.56 14.11 -35.71
C VAL A 272 24.49 13.27 -34.43
N ILE A 273 23.31 12.73 -34.10
CA ILE A 273 23.10 11.85 -32.95
C ILE A 273 23.93 10.56 -33.09
N ALA A 274 23.88 9.91 -34.26
CA ALA A 274 24.63 8.69 -34.55
C ALA A 274 26.15 8.90 -34.43
N GLU A 275 26.67 10.01 -34.96
CA GLU A 275 28.11 10.30 -34.90
C GLU A 275 28.58 10.62 -33.48
N ARG A 276 27.76 11.35 -32.70
CA ARG A 276 28.04 11.59 -31.29
C ARG A 276 28.09 10.29 -30.50
N LEU A 277 27.15 9.38 -30.73
CA LEU A 277 27.13 8.06 -30.09
C LEU A 277 28.39 7.25 -30.45
N ARG A 278 28.71 7.18 -31.74
CA ARG A 278 29.89 6.47 -32.27
C ARG A 278 31.19 7.01 -31.65
N SER A 279 31.36 8.33 -31.64
CA SER A 279 32.54 8.98 -31.06
C SER A 279 32.65 8.77 -29.55
N THR A 280 31.53 8.82 -28.82
CA THR A 280 31.49 8.57 -27.37
C THR A 280 31.95 7.15 -27.04
N LEU A 281 31.45 6.16 -27.77
CA LEU A 281 31.79 4.75 -27.52
C LEU A 281 33.21 4.40 -27.98
N GLN A 282 33.67 5.02 -29.07
CA GLN A 282 35.06 4.90 -29.50
C GLN A 282 36.05 5.36 -28.40
N GLY A 283 35.71 6.40 -27.63
CA GLY A 283 36.49 6.83 -26.47
C GLY A 283 36.55 5.83 -25.32
N ALA A 284 35.62 4.87 -25.28
CA ALA A 284 35.57 3.76 -24.33
C ALA A 284 36.09 2.44 -24.93
N GLU A 285 36.81 2.50 -26.06
CA GLU A 285 37.31 1.33 -26.81
C GLU A 285 36.19 0.35 -27.24
N LEU A 286 34.97 0.84 -27.38
CA LEU A 286 33.84 0.09 -27.92
C LEU A 286 33.47 0.65 -29.30
N PHE A 287 33.49 -0.22 -30.30
CA PHE A 287 33.19 0.14 -31.68
C PHE A 287 31.79 -0.34 -32.04
N ILE A 288 31.08 0.48 -32.81
CA ILE A 288 29.72 0.19 -33.23
C ILE A 288 29.53 0.49 -34.71
N SER A 289 28.77 -0.37 -35.38
CA SER A 289 28.27 -0.12 -36.72
C SER A 289 26.84 0.38 -36.64
N ILE A 290 26.48 1.37 -37.45
CA ILE A 290 25.14 1.98 -37.45
C ILE A 290 24.59 2.03 -38.87
N GLY A 291 23.39 1.48 -39.05
CA GLY A 291 22.53 1.74 -40.20
C GLY A 291 21.53 2.82 -39.88
N LEU A 292 21.53 3.92 -40.64
CA LEU A 292 20.66 5.07 -40.43
C LEU A 292 19.67 5.20 -41.59
N ALA A 293 18.39 5.02 -41.28
CA ALA A 293 17.29 5.24 -42.22
C ALA A 293 16.40 6.39 -41.75
N THR A 294 15.71 7.03 -42.69
CA THR A 294 14.62 7.97 -42.40
C THR A 294 13.33 7.47 -43.01
N LEU A 295 12.19 7.91 -42.48
CA LEU A 295 10.88 7.68 -43.06
C LEU A 295 10.80 8.25 -44.48
N GLU A 296 10.32 7.43 -45.41
CA GLU A 296 10.06 7.74 -46.82
C GLU A 296 8.56 7.70 -47.10
N ARG A 297 8.11 8.39 -48.18
CA ARG A 297 6.67 8.50 -48.50
C ARG A 297 6.01 7.17 -48.86
N ASN A 298 6.78 6.23 -49.40
CA ASN A 298 6.35 4.91 -49.83
C ASN A 298 6.38 3.87 -48.69
N ASP A 299 6.90 4.21 -47.51
CA ASP A 299 6.84 3.31 -46.36
C ASP A 299 5.39 3.11 -45.92
N GLN A 300 5.00 1.87 -45.68
CA GLN A 300 3.66 1.48 -45.24
C GLN A 300 3.63 1.20 -43.74
N THR A 301 4.75 0.77 -43.19
CA THR A 301 4.90 0.36 -41.79
C THR A 301 6.26 0.78 -41.23
N ILE A 302 6.40 0.71 -39.91
CA ILE A 302 7.70 0.91 -39.27
C ILE A 302 8.72 -0.17 -39.69
N ASP A 303 8.25 -1.38 -40.03
CA ASP A 303 9.11 -2.48 -40.46
C ASP A 303 9.86 -2.16 -41.76
N ASP A 304 9.27 -1.36 -42.66
CA ASP A 304 9.94 -0.91 -43.89
C ASP A 304 11.19 -0.06 -43.58
N VAL A 305 11.06 0.84 -42.60
CA VAL A 305 12.15 1.70 -42.11
C VAL A 305 13.22 0.86 -41.39
N ILE A 306 12.79 -0.10 -40.55
CA ILE A 306 13.69 -1.02 -39.83
C ILE A 306 14.49 -1.87 -40.81
N ASN A 307 13.84 -2.46 -41.82
CA ASN A 307 14.50 -3.29 -42.83
C ASN A 307 15.53 -2.49 -43.64
N ARG A 308 15.22 -1.23 -43.98
CA ARG A 308 16.17 -0.32 -44.65
C ARG A 308 17.36 -0.01 -43.74
N ALA A 309 17.14 0.24 -42.45
CA ALA A 309 18.23 0.45 -41.49
C ALA A 309 19.09 -0.80 -41.28
N ASP A 310 18.49 -1.99 -41.26
CA ASP A 310 19.21 -3.27 -41.17
C ASP A 310 20.14 -3.49 -42.38
N HIS A 311 19.65 -3.24 -43.60
CA HIS A 311 20.49 -3.31 -44.81
C HIS A 311 21.66 -2.33 -44.79
N LEU A 312 21.46 -1.14 -44.23
CA LEU A 312 22.51 -0.14 -44.06
C LEU A 312 23.50 -0.58 -42.96
N LEU A 313 23.03 -1.17 -41.87
CA LEU A 313 23.89 -1.74 -40.82
C LEU A 313 24.77 -2.85 -41.38
N LEU A 314 24.21 -3.74 -42.21
CA LEU A 314 24.98 -4.79 -42.89
C LEU A 314 26.04 -4.18 -43.82
N SER A 315 25.70 -3.11 -44.53
CA SER A 315 26.66 -2.34 -45.33
C SER A 315 27.78 -1.75 -44.47
N ALA A 316 27.46 -1.21 -43.29
CA ALA A 316 28.44 -0.65 -42.35
C ALA A 316 29.43 -1.72 -41.88
N LYS A 317 28.91 -2.91 -41.52
CA LYS A 317 29.71 -4.08 -41.14
C LYS A 317 30.63 -4.54 -42.27
N ARG A 318 30.16 -4.52 -43.53
CA ARG A 318 30.95 -4.90 -44.72
C ARG A 318 32.00 -3.86 -45.11
N ASN A 319 31.69 -2.58 -44.92
CA ASN A 319 32.55 -1.46 -45.29
C ASN A 319 33.58 -1.08 -44.21
N GLY A 320 33.94 -2.03 -43.35
CA GLY A 320 35.02 -1.85 -42.38
C GLY A 320 34.60 -1.55 -40.94
N ARG A 321 33.30 -1.63 -40.60
CA ARG A 321 32.77 -1.43 -39.23
C ARG A 321 33.05 -0.03 -38.68
N ASN A 322 32.71 0.23 -37.41
CA ASN A 322 32.89 1.51 -36.72
C ASN A 322 32.45 2.72 -37.55
N ARG A 323 31.29 2.63 -38.19
CA ARG A 323 30.83 3.63 -39.16
C ARG A 323 29.33 3.69 -39.25
N ILE A 324 28.87 4.78 -39.85
CA ILE A 324 27.46 5.02 -40.16
C ILE A 324 27.28 4.86 -41.66
N GLU A 325 26.35 4.00 -42.07
CA GLU A 325 25.83 3.98 -43.43
C GLU A 325 24.43 4.56 -43.43
N SER A 326 24.15 5.43 -44.40
CA SER A 326 22.84 6.03 -44.59
C SER A 326 22.52 6.11 -46.07
N ALA A 327 21.31 5.72 -46.47
CA ALA A 327 20.88 5.95 -47.85
C ALA A 327 20.58 7.45 -48.05
N SER A 328 21.22 8.07 -49.04
CA SER A 328 20.79 9.38 -49.54
C SER A 328 19.78 9.16 -50.66
N LEU A 329 18.68 9.92 -50.63
CA LEU A 329 17.76 10.06 -51.76
C LEU A 329 18.57 10.39 -53.02
N THR A 330 18.71 9.41 -53.92
CA THR A 330 18.91 9.75 -55.33
C THR A 330 17.53 10.15 -55.81
N LEU A 331 17.25 11.46 -55.84
CA LEU A 331 16.10 11.99 -56.56
C LEU A 331 16.24 11.54 -58.01
N ILE A 332 15.51 10.51 -58.41
CA ILE A 332 15.26 10.25 -59.82
C ILE A 332 14.25 11.34 -60.22
N SER A 333 14.80 12.43 -60.74
CA SER A 333 14.07 13.53 -61.39
C SER A 333 13.53 13.11 -62.74
#